data_AF-A0A916VK78-F1
#
_entry.id   AF-A0A916VK78-F1
#
_cell.length_a   1.000
_cell.length_b   1.000
_cell.length_c   1.000
_cell.angle_alpha   90.00
_cell.angle_beta   90.00
_cell.angle_gamma   90.00
#
_symmetry.space_group_name_H-M   'P 1'
#
loop_
_entity.id
_entity.type
_entity.pdbx_description
1 polymer ?
#
loop_
_entity_poly.entity_id
_entity_poly.type
_entity_poly.pdbx_seq_one_letter_code
_entity_poly.pdbx_strand_id
1 'polypeptide(L)'
;MFSILSVTFLSLILLVGLLKFRGNKNIYLIVLATSILFFIAYSSADQEKTYNPVFYKLLIYCLPLFLTAVSIAYLNISKPLEKIILIIIVLALCFSILNNLRLSINYINSHIGKNQILATNTIAEVLDTLPERSTFCHPKGLSKNLRLYQYTDLYVTAKNLKFSENCTAGDYYMSGKFGLNPSTFKVYPSKKMKKTVNDKTMKIIKEGSTYYLYQIN
;
A
#
# COMPACT_ATOMS: atom_id res chain seq x y z
N MET A 1 -11.28 13.86 0.63
CA MET A 1 -10.90 14.99 -0.26
C MET A 1 -10.33 14.51 -1.60
N PHE A 2 -9.28 13.68 -1.62
CA PHE A 2 -8.68 13.18 -2.87
C PHE A 2 -9.65 12.38 -3.76
N SER A 3 -10.47 11.49 -3.18
CA SER A 3 -11.45 10.72 -3.96
C SER A 3 -12.48 11.60 -4.67
N ILE A 4 -12.89 12.72 -4.06
CA ILE A 4 -13.84 13.65 -4.66
C ILE A 4 -13.20 14.36 -5.85
N LEU A 5 -11.95 14.85 -5.69
CA LEU A 5 -11.23 15.54 -6.76
C LEU A 5 -10.95 14.61 -7.95
N SER A 6 -10.61 13.34 -7.68
CA SER A 6 -10.40 12.34 -8.74
C SER A 6 -11.70 12.00 -9.46
N VAL A 7 -12.81 11.84 -8.74
CA VAL A 7 -14.12 11.57 -9.33
C VAL A 7 -14.59 12.75 -10.18
N THR A 8 -14.46 13.99 -9.69
CA THR A 8 -14.85 15.17 -10.47
C THR A 8 -14.00 15.31 -11.73
N PHE A 9 -12.70 15.06 -11.65
CA PHE A 9 -11.80 15.07 -12.80
C PHE A 9 -12.16 13.99 -13.83
N LEU A 10 -12.42 12.76 -13.38
CA LEU A 10 -12.79 11.66 -14.27
C LEU A 10 -14.14 11.94 -14.97
N SER A 11 -15.13 12.45 -14.23
CA SER A 11 -16.43 12.86 -14.78
C SER A 11 -16.29 13.98 -15.81
N LEU A 12 -15.43 14.97 -15.55
CA LEU A 12 -15.14 16.04 -16.49
C LEU A 12 -14.52 15.49 -17.78
N ILE A 13 -13.50 14.64 -17.68
CA ILE A 13 -12.85 14.03 -18.85
C ILE A 13 -13.84 13.17 -19.64
N LEU A 14 -14.64 12.36 -18.95
CA LEU A 14 -15.66 11.53 -19.58
C LEU A 14 -16.67 12.38 -20.35
N LEU A 15 -17.16 13.47 -19.73
CA LEU A 15 -18.13 14.37 -20.34
C LEU A 15 -17.54 15.11 -21.55
N VAL A 16 -16.30 15.61 -21.44
CA VAL A 16 -15.59 16.22 -22.57
C VAL A 16 -15.40 15.20 -23.69
N GLY A 17 -14.99 13.97 -23.36
CA GLY A 17 -14.82 12.89 -24.32
C GLY A 17 -16.12 12.57 -25.04
N LEU A 18 -17.22 12.40 -24.32
CA LEU A 18 -18.54 12.14 -24.90
C LEU A 18 -19.03 13.26 -25.82
N LEU A 19 -18.86 14.53 -25.43
CA LEU A 19 -19.37 15.67 -26.18
C LEU A 19 -18.49 16.06 -27.38
N LYS A 20 -17.17 15.85 -27.28
CA LYS A 20 -16.20 16.32 -28.28
C LYS A 20 -15.66 15.22 -29.19
N PHE A 21 -15.90 13.94 -28.89
CA PHE A 21 -15.42 12.84 -29.74
C PHE A 21 -16.03 12.92 -31.15
N ARG A 22 -15.16 13.10 -32.15
CA ARG A 22 -15.55 13.18 -33.57
C ARG A 22 -15.27 11.90 -34.37
N GLY A 23 -14.72 10.87 -33.73
CA GLY A 23 -14.46 9.57 -34.35
C GLY A 23 -15.73 8.70 -34.46
N ASN A 24 -15.54 7.40 -34.65
CA ASN A 24 -16.66 6.45 -34.74
C ASN A 24 -17.35 6.25 -33.38
N LYS A 25 -18.51 6.91 -33.20
CA LYS A 25 -19.28 6.91 -31.95
C LYS A 25 -19.68 5.50 -31.50
N ASN A 26 -19.97 4.58 -32.43
CA ASN A 26 -20.37 3.22 -32.09
C ASN A 26 -19.21 2.46 -31.44
N ILE A 27 -18.01 2.57 -32.01
CA ILE A 27 -16.80 1.96 -31.44
C ILE A 27 -16.52 2.54 -30.05
N TYR A 28 -16.63 3.87 -29.90
CA TYR A 28 -16.41 4.52 -28.60
C TYR A 28 -17.42 4.10 -27.53
N LEU A 29 -18.70 3.97 -27.90
CA LEU A 29 -19.74 3.48 -26.98
C LEU A 29 -19.53 2.01 -26.61
N ILE A 30 -19.09 1.16 -27.54
CA ILE A 30 -18.73 -0.24 -27.25
C ILE A 30 -17.56 -0.29 -26.26
N VAL A 31 -16.52 0.54 -26.44
CA VAL A 31 -15.39 0.64 -25.50
C VAL A 31 -15.86 1.10 -24.11
N LEU A 32 -16.79 2.07 -24.03
CA LEU A 32 -17.35 2.48 -22.75
C LEU A 32 -18.21 1.39 -22.10
N ALA A 33 -19.08 0.73 -22.87
CA ALA A 33 -19.94 -0.34 -22.37
C ALA A 33 -19.14 -1.54 -21.86
N THR A 34 -18.12 -1.95 -22.62
CA THR A 34 -17.18 -3.00 -22.20
C THR A 34 -16.44 -2.59 -20.93
N SER A 35 -15.96 -1.35 -20.85
CA SER A 35 -15.30 -0.83 -19.64
C SER A 35 -16.21 -0.85 -18.41
N ILE A 36 -17.48 -0.44 -18.54
CA ILE A 36 -18.47 -0.49 -17.45
C ILE A 36 -18.70 -1.92 -16.99
N LEU A 37 -18.88 -2.87 -17.92
CA LEU A 37 -19.02 -4.29 -17.61
C LEU A 37 -17.81 -4.81 -16.83
N PHE A 38 -16.60 -4.43 -17.24
CA PHE A 38 -15.36 -4.78 -16.52
C PHE A 38 -15.31 -4.19 -15.11
N PHE A 39 -15.74 -2.95 -14.91
CA PHE A 39 -15.83 -2.35 -13.57
C PHE A 39 -16.83 -3.07 -12.68
N ILE A 40 -18.00 -3.43 -13.21
CA ILE A 40 -19.02 -4.18 -12.48
C ILE A 40 -18.47 -5.56 -12.10
N ALA A 41 -17.86 -6.27 -13.05
CA ALA A 41 -17.24 -7.58 -12.81
C ALA A 41 -16.11 -7.50 -11.78
N TYR A 42 -15.26 -6.48 -11.85
CA TYR A 42 -14.21 -6.26 -10.86
C TYR A 42 -14.77 -5.94 -9.48
N SER A 43 -15.86 -5.17 -9.40
CA SER A 43 -16.52 -4.83 -8.14
C SER A 43 -17.24 -6.02 -7.49
N SER A 44 -17.67 -7.01 -8.27
CA SER A 44 -18.37 -8.20 -7.77
C SER A 44 -17.45 -9.41 -7.56
N ALA A 45 -16.21 -9.35 -8.03
CA ALA A 45 -15.25 -10.43 -7.89
C ALA A 45 -14.77 -10.58 -6.43
N ASP A 46 -14.80 -11.81 -5.93
CA ASP A 46 -14.13 -12.17 -4.68
C ASP A 46 -12.62 -12.02 -4.86
N GLN A 47 -12.08 -10.96 -4.26
CA GLN A 47 -10.67 -10.58 -4.39
C GLN A 47 -9.71 -11.59 -3.75
N GLU A 48 -10.20 -12.45 -2.84
CA GLU A 48 -9.37 -13.47 -2.19
C GLU A 48 -9.23 -14.73 -3.05
N LYS A 49 -10.24 -15.06 -3.88
CA LYS A 49 -10.26 -16.29 -4.70
C LYS A 49 -9.96 -16.07 -6.19
N THR A 50 -10.25 -14.89 -6.72
CA THR A 50 -10.25 -14.63 -8.18
C THR A 50 -9.06 -13.75 -8.59
N TYR A 51 -7.93 -13.89 -7.89
CA TYR A 51 -6.77 -13.02 -8.05
C TYR A 51 -6.01 -13.33 -9.34
N ASN A 52 -6.56 -12.94 -10.51
CA ASN A 52 -5.77 -12.66 -11.69
C ASN A 52 -5.63 -11.13 -11.84
N PRO A 53 -4.60 -10.54 -11.19
CA PRO A 53 -4.48 -9.10 -11.03
C PRO A 53 -4.17 -8.39 -12.34
N VAL A 54 -3.72 -9.09 -13.38
CA VAL A 54 -3.23 -8.45 -14.60
C VAL A 54 -4.36 -8.02 -15.52
N PHE A 55 -5.33 -8.91 -15.77
CA PHE A 55 -6.38 -8.69 -16.78
C PHE A 55 -7.34 -7.56 -16.40
N TYR A 56 -7.89 -7.58 -15.18
CA TYR A 56 -8.84 -6.55 -14.75
C TYR A 56 -8.17 -5.21 -14.44
N LYS A 57 -6.94 -5.22 -13.89
CA LYS A 57 -6.28 -3.98 -13.47
C LYS A 57 -5.75 -3.18 -14.66
N LEU A 58 -5.20 -3.82 -15.69
CA LEU A 58 -4.68 -3.11 -16.86
C LEU A 58 -5.77 -2.27 -17.53
N LEU A 59 -6.94 -2.86 -17.77
CA LEU A 59 -8.05 -2.15 -18.43
C LEU A 59 -8.56 -0.98 -17.57
N ILE A 60 -8.71 -1.20 -16.26
CA ILE A 60 -9.12 -0.17 -15.30
C ILE A 60 -8.10 0.97 -15.20
N TYR A 61 -6.80 0.66 -15.23
CA TYR A 61 -5.74 1.67 -15.15
C TYR A 61 -5.52 2.41 -16.48
N CYS A 62 -5.70 1.74 -17.62
CA CYS A 62 -5.52 2.34 -18.95
C CYS A 62 -6.72 3.18 -19.39
N LEU A 63 -7.93 2.90 -18.90
CA LEU A 63 -9.13 3.63 -19.33
C LEU A 63 -9.08 5.14 -19.05
N PRO A 64 -8.69 5.63 -17.86
CA PRO A 64 -8.55 7.06 -17.62
C PRO A 64 -7.53 7.72 -18.55
N LEU A 65 -6.43 7.02 -18.88
CA LEU A 65 -5.41 7.51 -19.83
C LEU A 65 -6.00 7.62 -21.23
N PHE A 66 -6.71 6.59 -21.70
CA PHE A 66 -7.39 6.60 -22.99
C PHE A 66 -8.41 7.73 -23.10
N LEU A 67 -9.30 7.86 -22.10
CA LEU A 67 -10.30 8.93 -22.07
C LEU A 67 -9.66 10.31 -22.05
N THR A 68 -8.57 10.49 -21.31
CA THR A 68 -7.85 11.76 -21.27
C THR A 68 -7.21 12.09 -22.62
N ALA A 69 -6.56 11.11 -23.26
CA ALA A 69 -5.97 11.28 -24.58
C ALA A 69 -7.04 11.64 -25.64
N VAL A 70 -8.16 10.94 -25.62
CA VAL A 70 -9.31 11.22 -26.49
C VAL A 70 -9.84 12.62 -26.24
N SER A 71 -10.07 13.01 -24.98
CA SER A 71 -10.61 14.32 -24.63
C SER A 71 -9.68 15.47 -25.05
N ILE A 72 -8.36 15.30 -24.92
CA ILE A 72 -7.38 16.31 -25.36
C ILE A 72 -7.33 16.40 -26.89
N ALA A 73 -7.36 15.28 -27.61
CA ALA A 73 -7.20 15.24 -29.06
C ALA A 73 -8.27 16.03 -29.84
N TYR A 74 -9.46 16.21 -29.27
CA TYR A 74 -10.57 16.90 -29.91
C TYR A 74 -10.85 18.31 -29.37
N LEU A 75 -9.99 18.86 -28.50
CA LEU A 75 -10.07 20.25 -28.05
C LEU A 75 -9.49 21.20 -29.12
N ASN A 76 -10.25 22.24 -29.44
CA ASN A 76 -9.85 23.31 -30.34
C ASN A 76 -9.21 24.46 -29.55
N ILE A 77 -7.88 24.57 -29.65
CA ILE A 77 -7.05 25.53 -28.91
C ILE A 77 -7.36 27.00 -29.31
N SER A 78 -7.95 27.23 -30.49
CA SER A 78 -8.37 28.57 -30.91
C SER A 78 -9.53 29.13 -30.09
N LYS A 79 -10.31 28.28 -29.40
CA LYS A 79 -11.43 28.73 -28.55
C LYS A 79 -10.96 28.96 -27.11
N PRO A 80 -11.23 30.14 -26.51
CA PRO A 80 -10.71 30.49 -25.18
C PRO A 80 -11.17 29.53 -24.07
N LEU A 81 -12.43 29.09 -24.10
CA LEU A 81 -12.95 28.13 -23.12
C LEU A 81 -12.26 26.75 -23.21
N GLU A 82 -12.01 26.26 -24.43
CA GLU A 82 -11.35 24.96 -24.64
C GLU A 82 -9.87 25.03 -24.26
N LYS A 83 -9.22 26.18 -24.45
CA LYS A 83 -7.88 26.46 -23.94
C LYS A 83 -7.83 26.42 -22.41
N ILE A 84 -8.82 27.00 -21.71
CA ILE A 84 -8.91 26.93 -20.24
C ILE A 84 -9.10 25.47 -19.78
N ILE A 85 -9.99 24.71 -20.42
CA ILE A 85 -10.21 23.29 -20.12
C ILE A 85 -8.91 22.49 -20.28
N LEU A 86 -8.16 22.72 -21.36
CA LEU A 86 -6.86 22.08 -21.57
C LEU A 86 -5.88 22.38 -20.43
N ILE A 87 -5.77 23.65 -20.00
CA ILE A 87 -4.88 24.05 -18.89
C ILE A 87 -5.29 23.32 -17.60
N ILE A 88 -6.59 23.23 -17.29
CA ILE A 88 -7.10 22.51 -16.12
C ILE A 88 -6.71 21.02 -16.19
N ILE A 89 -6.87 20.38 -17.36
CA ILE A 89 -6.51 18.98 -17.55
C ILE A 89 -5.01 18.76 -17.33
N VAL A 90 -4.17 19.61 -17.91
CA VAL A 90 -2.70 19.53 -17.76
C VAL A 90 -2.29 19.71 -16.30
N LEU A 91 -2.85 20.69 -15.59
CA LEU A 91 -2.55 20.92 -14.18
C LEU A 91 -2.96 19.73 -13.31
N ALA A 92 -4.13 19.14 -13.56
CA ALA A 92 -4.60 17.95 -12.85
C ALA A 92 -3.70 16.72 -13.11
N LEU A 93 -3.25 16.53 -14.36
CA LEU A 93 -2.28 15.48 -14.69
C LEU A 93 -0.95 15.68 -13.97
N CYS A 94 -0.37 16.88 -14.00
CA CYS A 94 0.86 17.20 -13.29
C CYS A 94 0.71 16.96 -11.78
N PHE A 95 -0.41 17.38 -11.19
CA PHE A 95 -0.70 17.14 -9.77
C PHE A 95 -0.82 15.64 -9.45
N SER A 96 -1.47 14.86 -10.32
CA SER A 96 -1.57 13.41 -10.18
C SER A 96 -0.20 12.73 -10.23
N ILE A 97 0.64 13.11 -11.19
CA ILE A 97 2.00 12.59 -11.35
C ILE A 97 2.84 12.90 -10.11
N LEU A 98 2.85 14.15 -9.64
CA LEU A 98 3.62 14.55 -8.47
C LEU A 98 3.20 13.79 -7.20
N ASN A 99 1.90 13.55 -7.02
CA ASN A 99 1.42 12.76 -5.88
C ASN A 99 1.81 11.29 -5.99
N ASN A 100 1.66 10.67 -7.16
CA ASN A 100 2.08 9.28 -7.37
C ASN A 100 3.59 9.11 -7.17
N LEU A 101 4.39 10.06 -7.66
CA LEU A 101 5.83 10.08 -7.44
C LEU A 101 6.15 10.18 -5.95
N ARG A 102 5.47 11.09 -5.22
CA ARG A 102 5.64 11.24 -3.78
C ARG A 102 5.28 9.97 -3.01
N LEU A 103 4.18 9.31 -3.36
CA LEU A 103 3.77 8.04 -2.74
C LEU A 103 4.80 6.94 -3.03
N SER A 104 5.31 6.87 -4.26
CA SER A 104 6.35 5.92 -4.67
C SER A 104 7.65 6.12 -3.90
N ILE A 105 8.08 7.39 -3.74
CA ILE A 105 9.27 7.74 -2.95
C ILE A 105 9.07 7.35 -1.47
N ASN A 106 7.91 7.66 -0.90
CA ASN A 106 7.60 7.27 0.49
C ASN A 106 7.61 5.74 0.65
N TYR A 107 7.05 5.02 -0.32
CA TYR A 107 7.06 3.56 -0.33
C TYR A 107 8.49 3.00 -0.34
N ILE A 108 9.34 3.46 -1.26
CA ILE A 108 10.75 3.05 -1.32
C ILE A 108 11.47 3.37 -0.01
N ASN A 109 11.31 4.60 0.50
CA ASN A 109 11.93 5.02 1.76
C ASN A 109 11.47 4.19 2.95
N SER A 110 10.22 3.72 2.96
CA SER A 110 9.71 2.86 4.02
C SER A 110 10.27 1.44 4.00
N HIS A 111 10.77 0.95 2.87
CA HIS A 111 11.28 -0.44 2.74
C HIS A 111 12.80 -0.54 2.65
N ILE A 112 13.49 0.50 2.17
CA ILE A 112 14.94 0.49 1.89
C ILE A 112 15.66 1.68 2.56
N GLY A 113 14.91 2.66 3.09
CA GLY A 113 15.49 3.86 3.69
C GLY A 113 16.05 3.65 5.10
N LYS A 114 16.75 4.67 5.62
CA LYS A 114 17.32 4.65 6.99
C LYS A 114 16.26 4.41 8.10
N ASN A 115 15.04 4.88 7.87
CA ASN A 115 13.91 4.70 8.77
C ASN A 115 12.95 3.62 8.24
N GLN A 116 13.47 2.57 7.60
CA GLN A 116 12.62 1.51 7.07
C GLN A 116 11.84 0.80 8.18
N ILE A 117 10.69 0.24 7.80
CA ILE A 117 10.00 -0.75 8.62
C ILE A 117 10.87 -2.00 8.78
N LEU A 118 10.49 -2.87 9.71
CA LEU A 118 11.14 -4.16 9.90
C LEU A 118 11.19 -4.95 8.59
N ALA A 119 12.42 -5.18 8.10
CA ALA A 119 12.67 -5.99 6.93
C ALA A 119 12.76 -7.48 7.32
N THR A 120 12.44 -8.37 6.38
CA THR A 120 12.41 -9.82 6.61
C THR A 120 13.77 -10.40 6.99
N ASN A 121 14.86 -9.87 6.44
CA ASN A 121 16.22 -10.26 6.82
C ASN A 121 16.54 -9.89 8.28
N THR A 122 16.12 -8.71 8.75
CA THR A 122 16.27 -8.29 10.15
C THR A 122 15.47 -9.20 11.08
N ILE A 123 14.28 -9.60 10.66
CA ILE A 123 13.47 -10.56 11.40
C ILE A 123 14.21 -11.89 11.56
N ALA A 124 14.73 -12.45 10.45
CA ALA A 124 15.49 -13.70 10.48
C ALA A 124 16.71 -13.61 11.40
N GLU A 125 17.50 -12.53 11.30
CA GLU A 125 18.66 -12.31 12.18
C GLU A 125 18.24 -12.28 13.65
N VAL A 126 17.15 -11.60 13.98
CA VAL A 126 16.65 -11.54 15.37
C VAL A 126 16.21 -12.91 15.86
N LEU A 127 15.44 -13.66 15.07
CA LEU A 127 14.98 -15.00 15.45
C LEU A 127 16.15 -15.97 15.63
N ASP A 128 17.21 -15.85 14.81
CA ASP A 128 18.40 -16.70 14.91
C ASP A 128 19.20 -16.47 16.20
N THR A 129 19.15 -15.24 16.75
CA THR A 129 19.78 -14.93 18.05
C THR A 129 19.04 -15.49 19.26
N LEU A 130 17.81 -15.98 19.09
CA LEU A 130 17.02 -16.53 20.18
C LEU A 130 17.47 -17.96 20.52
N PRO A 131 17.38 -18.38 21.80
CA PRO A 131 17.60 -19.77 22.17
C PRO A 131 16.62 -20.69 21.44
N GLU A 132 17.09 -21.89 21.08
CA GLU A 132 16.23 -22.90 20.47
C GLU A 132 15.02 -23.23 21.35
N ARG A 133 13.87 -23.47 20.71
CA ARG A 133 12.60 -23.81 21.38
C ARG A 133 12.08 -22.75 22.37
N SER A 134 12.66 -21.56 22.37
CA SER A 134 12.14 -20.43 23.15
C SER A 134 10.81 -19.92 22.59
N THR A 135 10.08 -19.15 23.41
CA THR A 135 8.78 -18.61 23.03
C THR A 135 8.93 -17.17 22.54
N PHE A 136 8.50 -16.91 21.31
CA PHE A 136 8.34 -15.58 20.75
C PHE A 136 6.87 -15.16 20.84
N CYS A 137 6.61 -14.00 21.45
CA CYS A 137 5.25 -13.50 21.65
C CYS A 137 5.00 -12.18 20.91
N HIS A 138 3.72 -11.84 20.67
CA HIS A 138 3.36 -10.52 20.13
C HIS A 138 2.12 -9.94 20.85
N PRO A 139 2.28 -8.89 21.67
CA PRO A 139 1.30 -8.44 22.68
C PRO A 139 0.02 -7.81 22.13
N LYS A 140 -0.09 -7.66 20.81
CA LYS A 140 -1.28 -7.12 20.15
C LYS A 140 -2.09 -8.17 19.38
N GLY A 141 -1.74 -9.46 19.47
CA GLY A 141 -2.51 -10.55 18.83
C GLY A 141 -2.75 -10.38 17.33
N LEU A 142 -1.96 -9.55 16.64
CA LEU A 142 -2.12 -9.33 15.20
C LEU A 142 -1.58 -10.58 14.49
N SER A 143 -2.45 -11.57 14.27
CA SER A 143 -2.12 -12.89 13.71
C SER A 143 -1.28 -12.81 12.42
N LYS A 144 -1.46 -11.76 11.61
CA LYS A 144 -0.67 -11.52 10.40
C LYS A 144 0.83 -11.32 10.67
N ASN A 145 1.19 -10.63 11.75
CA ASN A 145 2.60 -10.44 12.11
C ASN A 145 3.20 -11.71 12.71
N LEU A 146 2.42 -12.46 13.50
CA LEU A 146 2.86 -13.73 14.08
C LEU A 146 3.21 -14.77 13.00
N ARG A 147 2.38 -14.85 11.96
CA ARG A 147 2.59 -15.74 10.80
C ARG A 147 3.90 -15.46 10.06
N LEU A 148 4.28 -14.18 9.92
CA LEU A 148 5.55 -13.83 9.29
C LEU A 148 6.74 -14.38 10.09
N TYR A 149 6.69 -14.28 11.41
CA TYR A 149 7.73 -14.83 12.29
C TYR A 149 7.75 -16.36 12.25
N GLN A 150 6.58 -17.00 12.31
CA GLN A 150 6.43 -18.46 12.16
C GLN A 150 7.00 -18.97 10.85
N TYR A 151 6.66 -18.31 9.73
CA TYR A 151 7.15 -18.68 8.41
C TYR A 151 8.67 -18.51 8.33
N THR A 152 9.19 -17.42 8.87
CA THR A 152 10.65 -17.17 8.89
C THR A 152 11.36 -18.23 9.72
N ASP A 153 10.82 -18.63 10.88
CA ASP A 153 11.44 -19.68 11.67
C ASP A 153 11.37 -21.05 10.98
N LEU A 154 10.23 -21.40 10.40
CA LEU A 154 10.05 -22.69 9.74
C LEU A 154 10.99 -22.89 8.53
N TYR A 155 11.22 -21.84 7.74
CA TYR A 155 11.93 -21.97 6.46
C TYR A 155 13.33 -21.33 6.42
N VAL A 156 13.69 -20.48 7.40
CA VAL A 156 14.96 -19.75 7.40
C VAL A 156 15.83 -20.11 8.60
N THR A 157 15.35 -19.93 9.83
CA THR A 157 16.20 -20.11 11.04
C THR A 157 16.14 -21.52 11.62
N ALA A 158 15.04 -22.25 11.43
CA ALA A 158 14.83 -23.62 11.90
C ALA A 158 15.11 -23.84 13.41
N LYS A 159 14.85 -22.83 14.26
CA LYS A 159 15.10 -22.87 15.71
C LYS A 159 13.97 -23.54 16.49
N ASN A 160 12.90 -23.94 15.80
CA ASN A 160 11.70 -24.57 16.37
C ASN A 160 11.10 -23.73 17.50
N LEU A 161 11.00 -22.41 17.28
CA LEU A 161 10.46 -21.47 18.24
C LEU A 161 8.97 -21.71 18.46
N LYS A 162 8.51 -21.44 19.68
CA LYS A 162 7.08 -21.43 20.01
C LYS A 162 6.53 -20.03 19.82
N PHE A 163 5.35 -19.90 19.23
CA PHE A 163 4.74 -18.60 18.97
C PHE A 163 3.45 -18.43 19.76
N SER A 164 3.35 -17.37 20.55
CA SER A 164 2.21 -17.10 21.43
C SER A 164 1.64 -15.68 21.22
N GLU A 165 0.32 -15.55 21.27
CA GLU A 165 -0.33 -14.24 21.31
C GLU A 165 -0.33 -13.66 22.74
N ASN A 166 -0.21 -14.53 23.74
CA ASN A 166 -0.15 -14.16 25.16
C ASN A 166 1.30 -14.13 25.62
N CYS A 167 1.79 -12.92 25.88
CA CYS A 167 3.13 -12.67 26.36
C CYS A 167 3.26 -12.98 27.88
N THR A 168 4.07 -13.98 28.22
CA THR A 168 4.39 -14.40 29.58
C THR A 168 5.84 -14.08 29.96
N ALA A 169 6.17 -14.23 31.25
CA ALA A 169 7.53 -13.99 31.72
C ALA A 169 8.48 -15.04 31.11
N GLY A 170 9.66 -14.63 30.67
CA GLY A 170 10.61 -15.45 29.92
C GLY A 170 10.44 -15.38 28.41
N ASP A 171 9.32 -14.87 27.90
CA ASP A 171 9.08 -14.77 26.46
C ASP A 171 9.87 -13.62 25.81
N TYR A 172 10.11 -13.76 24.51
CA TYR A 172 10.80 -12.78 23.68
C TYR A 172 9.82 -12.00 22.83
N TYR A 173 10.06 -10.70 22.69
CA TYR A 173 9.24 -9.81 21.88
C TYR A 173 10.10 -8.85 21.08
N MET A 174 9.81 -8.68 19.80
CA MET A 174 10.45 -7.68 18.94
C MET A 174 9.49 -6.55 18.58
N SER A 175 9.96 -5.31 18.74
CA SER A 175 9.24 -4.10 18.34
C SER A 175 10.01 -3.32 17.28
N GLY A 176 9.32 -2.91 16.21
CA GLY A 176 9.88 -1.99 15.22
C GLY A 176 9.97 -0.56 15.77
N LYS A 177 11.10 0.11 15.53
CA LYS A 177 11.30 1.54 15.84
C LYS A 177 10.43 2.46 14.98
N PHE A 178 9.99 1.96 13.83
CA PHE A 178 9.27 2.71 12.82
C PHE A 178 7.99 1.99 12.40
N GLY A 179 6.93 2.76 12.18
CA GLY A 179 5.65 2.29 11.63
C GLY A 179 5.34 2.96 10.30
N LEU A 180 4.39 2.39 9.56
CA LEU A 180 3.97 2.86 8.25
C LEU A 180 2.53 3.38 8.29
N ASN A 181 2.29 4.56 7.73
CA ASN A 181 0.93 5.01 7.46
C ASN A 181 0.45 4.34 6.15
N PRO A 182 -0.57 3.47 6.18
CA PRO A 182 -0.95 2.67 5.01
C PRO A 182 -1.51 3.50 3.85
N SER A 183 -2.01 4.71 4.10
CA SER A 183 -2.59 5.58 3.08
C SER A 183 -1.58 6.49 2.39
N THR A 184 -0.45 6.79 3.05
CA THR A 184 0.53 7.76 2.54
C THR A 184 1.93 7.18 2.38
N PHE A 185 2.13 5.94 2.83
CA PHE A 185 3.42 5.25 2.96
C PHE A 185 4.48 6.04 3.75
N LYS A 186 4.07 7.07 4.49
CA LYS A 186 4.98 7.82 5.35
C LYS A 186 5.37 6.99 6.54
N VAL A 187 6.66 6.94 6.78
CA VAL A 187 7.22 6.40 8.00
C VAL A 187 6.99 7.37 9.16
N TYR A 188 6.62 6.84 10.31
CA TYR A 188 6.63 7.57 11.58
C TYR A 188 7.41 6.77 12.63
N PRO A 189 8.05 7.44 13.61
CA PRO A 189 8.60 6.73 14.76
C PRO A 189 7.46 6.03 15.49
N SER A 190 7.58 4.71 15.64
CA SER A 190 6.67 3.96 16.50
C SER A 190 6.79 4.56 17.89
N LYS A 191 5.65 4.87 18.55
CA LYS A 191 5.67 5.37 19.93
C LYS A 191 6.56 4.44 20.73
N LYS A 192 7.54 4.97 21.50
CA LYS A 192 8.35 4.17 22.43
C LYS A 192 7.39 3.27 23.17
N MET A 193 7.51 1.96 22.95
CA MET A 193 6.61 1.03 23.61
C MET A 193 6.80 1.22 25.11
N LYS A 194 5.69 1.32 25.85
CA LYS A 194 5.75 1.41 27.31
C LYS A 194 6.65 0.27 27.78
N LYS A 195 7.51 0.51 28.78
CA LYS A 195 8.41 -0.52 29.36
C LYS A 195 7.65 -1.71 29.98
N THR A 196 6.33 -1.74 29.83
CA THR A 196 5.43 -2.77 30.31
C THR A 196 4.55 -3.31 29.19
N VAL A 197 4.41 -4.63 29.15
CA VAL A 197 3.42 -5.38 28.36
C VAL A 197 2.62 -6.18 29.38
N ASN A 198 1.30 -5.99 29.42
CA ASN A 198 0.42 -6.62 30.41
C ASN A 198 0.95 -6.48 31.85
N ASP A 199 1.34 -5.26 32.23
CA ASP A 199 1.91 -4.89 33.54
C ASP A 199 3.24 -5.56 33.94
N LYS A 200 3.84 -6.36 33.04
CA LYS A 200 5.15 -6.98 33.23
C LYS A 200 6.27 -6.11 32.69
N THR A 201 7.38 -6.01 33.42
CA THR A 201 8.53 -5.21 32.98
C THR A 201 9.29 -5.90 31.85
N MET A 202 9.73 -5.12 30.86
CA MET A 202 10.52 -5.62 29.74
C MET A 202 11.97 -5.16 29.85
N LYS A 203 12.91 -6.10 29.65
CA LYS A 203 14.35 -5.83 29.54
C LYS A 203 14.76 -5.85 28.07
N ILE A 204 15.45 -4.80 27.61
CA ILE A 204 16.04 -4.81 26.26
C ILE A 204 17.24 -5.77 26.28
N ILE A 205 17.22 -6.76 25.38
CA ILE A 205 18.33 -7.71 25.18
C ILE A 205 19.22 -7.23 24.05
N LYS A 206 18.63 -6.72 22.96
CA LYS A 206 19.35 -6.24 21.78
C LYS A 206 18.63 -5.02 21.20
N GLU A 207 19.42 -4.05 20.75
CA GLU A 207 18.93 -2.87 20.05
C GLU A 207 19.58 -2.80 18.66
N GLY A 208 18.75 -2.83 17.61
CA GLY A 208 19.19 -2.64 16.24
C GLY A 208 18.86 -1.24 15.73
N SER A 209 19.26 -0.91 14.50
CA SER A 209 18.95 0.38 13.87
C SER A 209 17.44 0.59 13.66
N THR A 210 16.68 -0.48 13.39
CA THR A 210 15.25 -0.44 13.06
C THR A 210 14.35 -1.15 14.09
N TYR A 211 14.92 -1.77 15.12
CA TYR A 211 14.18 -2.61 16.06
C TYR A 211 14.72 -2.57 17.50
N TYR A 212 13.89 -3.05 18.42
CA TYR A 212 14.27 -3.44 19.77
C TYR A 212 13.83 -4.88 20.02
N LEU A 213 14.70 -5.67 20.65
CA LEU A 213 14.40 -7.02 21.12
C LEU A 213 14.33 -7.00 22.65
N TYR A 214 13.24 -7.53 23.20
CA TYR A 214 12.95 -7.55 24.62
C TYR A 214 12.82 -8.98 25.15
N GLN A 215 13.22 -9.16 26.41
CA GLN A 215 12.77 -10.25 27.28
C GLN A 215 11.72 -9.72 28.23
N ILE A 216 10.66 -10.49 28.46
CA ILE A 216 9.64 -10.18 29.45
C ILE A 216 10.07 -10.77 30.79
N ASN A 217 10.05 -9.95 31.85
CA ASN A 217 10.32 -10.38 33.22
C ASN A 217 9.02 -10.68 33.97
#